data_AF-A0AAC9JKC1-F1
#
_entry.id   AF-A0AAC9JKC1-F1
#
_cell.length_a   1.000
_cell.length_b   1.000
_cell.length_c   1.000
_cell.angle_alpha   90.00
_cell.angle_beta   90.00
_cell.angle_gamma   90.00
#
_symmetry.space_group_name_H-M   'P 1'
#
loop_
_entity.id
_entity.type
_entity.pdbx_description
1 polymer ?
#
loop_
_entity_poly.entity_id
_entity_poly.type
_entity_poly.pdbx_seq_one_letter_code
_entity_poly.pdbx_strand_id
1 'polypeptide(L)'
;MISLPFSFKYSAGPLILALCSFIAFFFEPQSSDWLAYDRYAIQGLDTWRLITGNIVHTNGYHLLLNIVGLTLLWALHGEHYLPTRFLKVFVWCCLATSAGLYFFSENLIWYAGLSGALHGLFVWGACMDIKEKMTSGWLLLVGIAIKVGYEQYNGSSAQVAELIDAKVAVDAHMFGAVGGLIIFLLMISTAKRT
;
A
#
# COMPACT_ATOMS: atom_id res chain seq x y z
N MET A 1 -6.57 -12.62 -24.29
CA MET A 1 -6.50 -13.45 -23.08
C MET A 1 -5.58 -12.75 -22.10
N ILE A 2 -6.03 -12.44 -20.88
CA ILE A 2 -5.13 -11.92 -19.84
C ILE A 2 -4.30 -13.12 -19.38
N SER A 3 -3.02 -13.16 -19.73
CA SER A 3 -2.09 -14.15 -19.19
C SER A 3 -1.64 -13.69 -17.81
N LEU A 4 -2.01 -14.42 -16.77
CA LEU A 4 -1.58 -14.09 -15.41
C LEU A 4 -0.07 -14.33 -15.23
N PRO A 5 0.65 -13.45 -14.51
CA PRO A 5 2.10 -13.51 -14.37
C PRO A 5 2.54 -14.53 -13.30
N PHE A 6 2.18 -15.81 -13.47
CA PHE A 6 2.44 -16.88 -12.49
C PHE A 6 3.91 -17.21 -12.24
N SER A 7 4.82 -16.75 -13.10
CA SER A 7 6.25 -17.02 -12.94
C SER A 7 6.75 -16.54 -11.57
N PHE A 8 7.55 -17.36 -10.89
CA PHE A 8 8.05 -17.07 -9.54
C PHE A 8 8.71 -15.69 -9.42
N LYS A 9 9.42 -15.23 -10.47
CA LYS A 9 10.04 -13.89 -10.50
C LYS A 9 9.05 -12.73 -10.37
N TYR A 10 7.78 -12.91 -10.71
CA TYR A 10 6.73 -11.88 -10.65
C TYR A 10 5.84 -12.05 -9.41
N SER A 11 5.75 -13.28 -8.89
CA SER A 11 4.92 -13.61 -7.73
C SER A 11 5.65 -13.54 -6.40
N ALA A 12 6.98 -13.70 -6.37
CA ALA A 12 7.72 -13.84 -5.11
C ALA A 12 7.61 -12.60 -4.20
N GLY A 13 7.66 -11.37 -4.74
CA GLY A 13 7.52 -10.15 -3.95
C GLY A 13 6.15 -10.06 -3.24
N PRO A 14 5.03 -10.13 -3.98
CA PRO A 14 3.69 -10.19 -3.39
C PRO A 14 3.51 -11.37 -2.41
N LEU A 15 4.04 -12.55 -2.72
CA LEU A 15 3.95 -13.71 -1.82
C LEU A 15 4.70 -13.51 -0.51
N ILE A 16 5.89 -12.90 -0.54
CA ILE A 16 6.65 -12.54 0.67
C ILE A 16 5.83 -11.57 1.52
N LEU A 17 5.25 -10.53 0.91
CA LEU A 17 4.43 -9.55 1.63
C LEU A 17 3.17 -10.19 2.24
N ALA A 18 2.48 -11.05 1.49
CA ALA A 18 1.34 -11.81 1.99
C ALA A 18 1.74 -12.68 3.18
N LEU A 19 2.84 -13.44 3.07
CA LEU A 19 3.35 -14.28 4.14
C LEU A 19 3.70 -13.47 5.39
N CYS A 20 4.40 -12.34 5.25
CA CYS A 20 4.69 -11.45 6.38
C CYS A 20 3.42 -10.95 7.06
N SER A 21 2.38 -10.62 6.29
CA SER A 21 1.09 -10.16 6.80
C SER A 21 0.34 -11.26 7.56
N PHE A 22 0.35 -12.49 7.03
CA PHE A 22 -0.22 -13.65 7.72
C PHE A 22 0.53 -13.99 9.01
N ILE A 23 1.87 -13.95 8.98
CA ILE A 23 2.70 -14.19 10.18
C ILE A 23 2.39 -13.11 11.23
N ALA A 24 2.38 -11.83 10.85
CA ALA A 24 2.03 -10.75 11.77
C ALA A 24 0.64 -10.95 12.37
N PHE A 25 -0.35 -11.29 11.55
CA PHE A 25 -1.72 -11.55 12.00
C PHE A 25 -1.83 -12.76 12.95
N PHE A 26 -1.04 -13.81 12.72
CA PHE A 26 -1.03 -15.00 13.59
C PHE A 26 -0.60 -14.68 15.04
N PHE A 27 0.18 -13.61 15.24
CA PHE A 27 0.64 -13.15 16.55
C PHE A 27 -0.16 -11.96 17.11
N GLU A 28 -1.37 -11.70 16.62
CA GLU A 28 -2.26 -10.69 17.21
C GLU A 28 -2.76 -11.13 18.61
N PRO A 29 -2.87 -10.22 19.61
CA PRO A 29 -2.67 -8.76 19.51
C PRO A 29 -1.21 -8.27 19.65
N GLN A 30 -0.27 -9.14 20.02
CA GLN A 30 1.10 -8.74 20.36
C GLN A 30 1.85 -8.12 19.18
N SER A 31 1.57 -8.58 17.96
CA SER A 31 2.11 -7.98 16.75
C SER A 31 1.66 -6.53 16.58
N SER A 32 0.37 -6.23 16.71
CA SER A 32 -0.12 -4.84 16.65
C SER A 32 0.47 -3.94 17.74
N ASP A 33 0.60 -4.44 18.97
CA ASP A 33 1.21 -3.68 20.07
C ASP A 33 2.63 -3.19 19.73
N TRP A 34 3.42 -4.02 19.04
CA TRP A 34 4.82 -3.73 18.70
C TRP A 34 5.04 -3.13 17.31
N LEU A 35 4.18 -3.44 16.35
CA LEU A 35 4.40 -3.18 14.93
C LEU A 35 3.46 -2.13 14.35
N ALA A 36 2.27 -1.94 14.91
CA ALA A 36 1.33 -0.95 14.40
C ALA A 36 1.94 0.45 14.44
N TYR A 37 1.50 1.30 13.49
CA TYR A 37 1.80 2.72 13.57
C TYR A 37 1.17 3.23 14.87
N ASP A 38 2.00 3.78 15.75
CA ASP A 38 1.58 4.54 16.91
C ASP A 38 2.38 5.83 16.93
N ARG A 39 1.69 6.96 16.88
CA ARG A 39 2.30 8.28 16.79
C ARG A 39 3.24 8.57 17.96
N TYR A 40 2.83 8.22 19.18
CA TYR A 40 3.61 8.51 20.38
C TYR A 40 4.83 7.59 20.47
N ALA A 41 4.68 6.31 20.08
CA ALA A 41 5.81 5.40 19.99
C ALA A 41 6.84 5.86 18.93
N ILE A 42 6.38 6.36 17.77
CA ILE A 42 7.27 6.94 16.74
C ILE A 42 8.02 8.15 17.28
N GLN A 43 7.36 9.03 18.05
CA GLN A 43 8.02 10.14 18.76
C GLN A 43 9.05 9.63 19.78
N GLY A 44 8.81 8.48 20.38
CA GLY A 44 9.72 7.72 21.24
C GLY A 44 10.83 6.95 20.52
N LEU A 45 11.01 7.14 19.21
CA LEU A 45 12.01 6.49 18.35
C LEU A 45 11.72 5.03 17.94
N ASP A 46 10.49 4.54 18.13
CA ASP A 46 10.03 3.28 17.54
C ASP A 46 9.79 3.41 16.02
N THR A 47 10.80 3.87 15.30
CA THR A 47 10.72 4.26 13.89
C THR A 47 10.45 3.10 12.92
N TRP A 48 10.64 1.85 13.34
CA TRP A 48 10.24 0.68 12.54
C TRP A 48 8.74 0.67 12.25
N ARG A 49 7.93 1.26 13.14
CA ARG A 49 6.47 1.41 13.00
C ARG A 49 6.05 2.19 11.77
N LEU A 50 6.95 3.02 11.20
CA LEU A 50 6.73 3.70 9.92
C LEU A 50 6.59 2.72 8.74
N ILE A 51 7.17 1.52 8.85
CA ILE A 51 7.05 0.48 7.82
C ILE A 51 6.11 -0.61 8.31
N THR A 52 6.33 -1.13 9.52
CA THR A 52 5.63 -2.32 10.03
C THR A 52 4.15 -2.10 10.29
N GLY A 53 3.72 -0.86 10.53
CA GLY A 53 2.30 -0.52 10.67
C GLY A 53 1.48 -0.83 9.41
N ASN A 54 2.15 -0.92 8.26
CA ASN A 54 1.52 -1.29 7.00
C ASN A 54 1.39 -2.82 6.80
N ILE A 55 1.77 -3.66 7.77
CA ILE A 55 1.77 -5.13 7.64
C ILE A 55 0.84 -5.82 8.65
N VAL A 56 0.50 -5.15 9.75
CA VAL A 56 -0.47 -5.61 10.76
C VAL A 56 -1.92 -5.26 10.39
N HIS A 57 -2.89 -5.95 11.00
CA HIS A 57 -4.30 -5.81 10.68
C HIS A 57 -5.17 -5.95 11.93
N THR A 58 -6.25 -5.20 11.97
CA THR A 58 -7.21 -5.16 13.09
C THR A 58 -7.99 -6.45 13.25
N ASN A 59 -8.36 -7.12 12.14
CA ASN A 59 -9.06 -8.39 12.16
C ASN A 59 -8.83 -9.21 10.87
N GLY A 60 -9.39 -10.42 10.83
CA GLY A 60 -9.24 -11.33 9.69
C GLY A 60 -9.86 -10.82 8.38
N TYR A 61 -10.96 -10.05 8.45
CA TYR A 61 -11.56 -9.44 7.27
C TYR A 61 -10.68 -8.33 6.70
N HIS A 62 -10.05 -7.54 7.57
CA HIS A 62 -9.10 -6.52 7.16
C HIS A 62 -7.91 -7.14 6.42
N LEU A 63 -7.30 -8.19 6.99
CA LEU A 63 -6.25 -8.95 6.31
C LEU A 63 -6.73 -9.48 4.96
N LEU A 64 -7.88 -10.15 4.92
CA LEU A 64 -8.42 -10.75 3.71
C LEU A 64 -8.63 -9.71 2.59
N LEU A 65 -9.24 -8.56 2.90
CA LEU A 65 -9.46 -7.48 1.94
C LEU A 65 -8.13 -6.96 1.37
N ASN A 66 -7.11 -6.80 2.21
CA ASN A 66 -5.79 -6.36 1.76
C ASN A 66 -5.05 -7.43 0.93
N ILE A 67 -5.16 -8.71 1.29
CA ILE A 67 -4.60 -9.80 0.48
C ILE A 67 -5.30 -9.91 -0.88
N VAL A 68 -6.61 -9.69 -0.94
CA VAL A 68 -7.35 -9.60 -2.21
C VAL A 68 -6.84 -8.41 -3.02
N GLY A 69 -6.68 -7.23 -2.41
CA GLY A 69 -6.11 -6.05 -3.06
C GLY A 69 -4.71 -6.30 -3.63
N LEU A 70 -3.83 -6.93 -2.84
CA LEU A 70 -2.49 -7.32 -3.25
C LEU A 70 -2.52 -8.33 -4.42
N THR A 71 -3.45 -9.29 -4.37
CA THR A 71 -3.63 -10.27 -5.45
C THR A 71 -4.10 -9.62 -6.74
N LEU A 72 -5.04 -8.67 -6.67
CA LEU A 72 -5.50 -7.90 -7.82
C LEU A 72 -4.36 -7.06 -8.42
N LEU A 73 -3.55 -6.43 -7.57
CA LEU A 73 -2.36 -5.70 -8.01
C LEU A 73 -1.36 -6.59 -8.73
N TRP A 74 -1.09 -7.78 -8.20
CA TRP A 74 -0.25 -8.76 -8.86
C TRP A 74 -0.84 -9.21 -10.20
N ALA A 75 -2.15 -9.42 -10.28
CA ALA A 75 -2.81 -9.80 -11.52
C ALA A 75 -2.75 -8.70 -12.60
N LEU A 76 -2.86 -7.42 -12.19
CA LEU A 76 -2.82 -6.27 -13.10
C LEU A 76 -1.41 -5.89 -13.54
N HIS A 77 -0.45 -5.86 -12.61
CA HIS A 77 0.86 -5.24 -12.80
C HIS A 77 2.03 -6.19 -12.54
N GLY A 78 1.79 -7.49 -12.33
CA GLY A 78 2.80 -8.45 -11.89
C GLY A 78 4.01 -8.56 -12.83
N GLU A 79 3.87 -8.26 -14.11
CA GLU A 79 4.99 -8.22 -15.07
C GLU A 79 6.06 -7.18 -14.69
N HIS A 80 5.68 -6.14 -13.94
CA HIS A 80 6.60 -5.11 -13.43
C HIS A 80 7.27 -5.51 -12.10
N TYR A 81 6.77 -6.55 -11.42
CA TYR A 81 7.09 -6.90 -10.02
C TYR A 81 8.25 -7.89 -9.89
N LEU A 82 9.42 -7.53 -10.43
CA LEU A 82 10.65 -8.21 -10.02
C LEU A 82 10.79 -8.10 -8.49
N PRO A 83 11.22 -9.15 -7.76
CA PRO A 83 10.95 -9.24 -6.32
C PRO A 83 11.63 -8.12 -5.53
N THR A 84 12.88 -7.81 -5.88
CA THR A 84 13.63 -6.71 -5.26
C THR A 84 13.06 -5.33 -5.59
N ARG A 85 12.53 -5.14 -6.80
CA ARG A 85 11.88 -3.88 -7.20
C ARG A 85 10.57 -3.71 -6.44
N PHE A 86 9.74 -4.75 -6.42
CA PHE A 86 8.47 -4.76 -5.70
C PHE A 86 8.65 -4.40 -4.23
N LEU A 87 9.57 -5.08 -3.53
CA LEU A 87 9.82 -4.83 -2.12
C LEU A 87 10.37 -3.41 -1.85
N LYS A 88 11.24 -2.89 -2.73
CA LYS A 88 11.73 -1.50 -2.61
C LYS A 88 10.59 -0.49 -2.78
N VAL A 89 9.77 -0.64 -3.81
CA VAL A 89 8.63 0.26 -4.05
C VAL A 89 7.65 0.17 -2.88
N PHE A 90 7.35 -1.03 -2.40
CA PHE A 90 6.50 -1.24 -1.23
C PHE A 90 7.03 -0.50 0.01
N VAL A 91 8.32 -0.67 0.36
CA VAL A 91 8.92 0.02 1.52
C VAL A 91 8.81 1.54 1.37
N TRP A 92 9.09 2.10 0.19
CA TRP A 92 8.94 3.53 -0.04
C TRP A 92 7.48 3.99 0.02
N CYS A 93 6.52 3.18 -0.44
CA CYS A 93 5.10 3.46 -0.29
C CYS A 93 4.67 3.43 1.19
N CYS A 94 5.19 2.51 2.00
CA CYS A 94 4.96 2.50 3.44
C CYS A 94 5.49 3.78 4.10
N LEU A 95 6.72 4.17 3.77
CA LEU A 95 7.33 5.39 4.30
C LEU A 95 6.56 6.64 3.88
N ALA A 96 6.15 6.75 2.61
CA ALA A 96 5.35 7.87 2.12
C ALA A 96 3.97 7.93 2.81
N THR A 97 3.31 6.78 2.98
CA THR A 97 2.04 6.65 3.71
C THR A 97 2.21 7.14 5.14
N SER A 98 3.13 6.54 5.89
CA SER A 98 3.34 6.83 7.31
C SER A 98 3.87 8.24 7.55
N ALA A 99 4.76 8.76 6.70
CA ALA A 99 5.22 10.15 6.78
C ALA A 99 4.06 11.12 6.49
N GLY A 100 3.22 10.82 5.49
CA GLY A 100 2.03 11.60 5.19
C GLY A 100 1.07 11.65 6.39
N LEU A 101 0.75 10.49 6.95
CA LEU A 101 -0.06 10.40 8.19
C LEU A 101 0.58 11.18 9.34
N TYR A 102 1.89 11.03 9.54
CA TYR A 102 2.61 11.69 10.62
C TYR A 102 2.57 13.21 10.52
N PHE A 103 2.85 13.78 9.34
CA PHE A 103 2.95 15.23 9.16
C PHE A 103 1.63 15.94 8.86
N PHE A 104 0.63 15.24 8.30
CA PHE A 104 -0.58 15.89 7.81
C PHE A 104 -1.88 15.34 8.41
N SER A 105 -1.85 14.19 9.10
CA SER A 105 -3.00 13.62 9.83
C SER A 105 -2.73 13.66 11.33
N GLU A 106 -2.53 14.85 11.90
CA GLU A 106 -2.07 15.07 13.29
C GLU A 106 -2.94 14.36 14.35
N ASN A 107 -4.25 14.26 14.10
CA ASN A 107 -5.20 13.62 15.02
C ASN A 107 -5.18 12.08 14.94
N LEU A 108 -4.49 11.50 13.95
CA LEU A 108 -4.36 10.05 13.83
C LEU A 108 -3.24 9.56 14.74
N ILE A 109 -3.63 8.81 15.77
CA ILE A 109 -2.70 8.23 16.75
C ILE A 109 -2.26 6.83 16.32
N TRP A 110 -3.20 5.99 15.91
CA TRP A 110 -2.95 4.58 15.65
C TRP A 110 -3.38 4.20 14.22
N TYR A 111 -2.58 3.38 13.54
CA TYR A 111 -2.87 2.88 12.19
C TYR A 111 -2.31 1.47 11.96
N ALA A 112 -3.12 0.65 11.30
CA ALA A 112 -2.76 -0.67 10.82
C ALA A 112 -3.38 -0.91 9.43
N GLY A 113 -2.66 -1.60 8.55
CA GLY A 113 -3.17 -2.12 7.29
C GLY A 113 -2.26 -1.85 6.08
N LEU A 114 -2.28 -2.76 5.11
CA LEU A 114 -1.51 -2.62 3.87
C LEU A 114 -2.07 -1.58 2.91
N SER A 115 -3.36 -1.25 3.04
CA SER A 115 -4.11 -0.56 1.98
C SER A 115 -3.45 0.74 1.53
N GLY A 116 -2.89 1.56 2.42
CA GLY A 116 -2.14 2.77 2.04
C GLY A 116 -0.99 2.46 1.08
N ALA A 117 -0.09 1.55 1.45
CA ALA A 117 1.01 1.13 0.59
C ALA A 117 0.54 0.47 -0.72
N LEU A 118 -0.58 -0.28 -0.69
CA LEU A 118 -1.17 -0.88 -1.90
C LEU A 118 -1.69 0.18 -2.88
N HIS A 119 -2.23 1.31 -2.42
CA HIS A 119 -2.61 2.42 -3.30
C HIS A 119 -1.38 3.02 -4.00
N GLY A 120 -0.26 3.10 -3.30
CA GLY A 120 1.01 3.52 -3.91
C GLY A 120 1.52 2.53 -4.96
N LEU A 121 1.49 1.23 -4.66
CA LEU A 121 1.82 0.19 -5.62
C LEU A 121 0.89 0.21 -6.85
N PHE A 122 -0.40 0.46 -6.65
CA PHE A 122 -1.38 0.62 -7.73
C PHE A 122 -1.00 1.78 -8.66
N VAL A 123 -0.77 2.97 -8.10
CA VAL A 123 -0.41 4.16 -8.89
C VAL A 123 0.91 3.95 -9.61
N TRP A 124 1.91 3.41 -8.91
CA TRP A 124 3.20 3.08 -9.50
C TRP A 124 3.06 2.08 -10.66
N GLY A 125 2.26 1.02 -10.49
CA GLY A 125 1.98 0.02 -11.52
C GLY A 125 1.27 0.61 -12.74
N ALA A 126 0.25 1.44 -12.53
CA ALA A 126 -0.46 2.13 -13.60
C ALA A 126 0.45 3.11 -14.37
N CYS A 127 1.39 3.78 -13.70
CA CYS A 127 2.41 4.59 -14.35
C CYS A 127 3.41 3.75 -15.18
N MET A 128 3.78 2.56 -14.68
CA MET A 128 4.62 1.60 -15.43
C MET A 128 3.90 1.09 -16.68
N ASP A 129 2.60 0.78 -16.60
CA ASP A 129 1.78 0.43 -17.76
C ASP A 129 1.81 1.53 -18.83
N ILE A 130 1.60 2.79 -18.43
CA ILE A 130 1.67 3.95 -19.35
C ILE A 130 3.06 4.04 -20.00
N LYS A 131 4.12 3.85 -19.21
CA LYS A 131 5.51 3.86 -19.71
C LYS A 131 5.75 2.79 -20.77
N GLU A 132 5.18 1.59 -20.58
CA GLU A 132 5.25 0.48 -21.53
C GLU A 132 4.15 0.54 -22.61
N LYS A 133 3.52 1.71 -22.79
CA LYS A 133 2.51 2.01 -23.83
C LYS A 133 1.20 1.23 -23.70
N MET A 134 0.90 0.69 -22.52
CA MET A 134 -0.39 0.09 -22.21
C MET A 134 -1.39 1.18 -21.82
N THR A 135 -2.39 1.42 -22.67
CA THR A 135 -3.38 2.50 -22.48
C THR A 135 -4.28 2.30 -21.28
N SER A 136 -4.44 1.06 -20.81
CA SER A 136 -5.18 0.72 -19.57
C SER A 136 -4.64 1.44 -18.34
N GLY A 137 -3.33 1.76 -18.30
CA GLY A 137 -2.74 2.48 -17.17
C GLY A 137 -3.36 3.87 -16.95
N TRP A 138 -3.78 4.58 -18.01
CA TRP A 138 -4.50 5.85 -17.88
C TRP A 138 -5.88 5.67 -17.22
N LEU A 139 -6.61 4.64 -17.63
CA LEU A 139 -7.92 4.33 -17.04
C LEU A 139 -7.78 4.00 -15.55
N LEU A 140 -6.75 3.23 -15.18
CA LEU A 140 -6.45 2.88 -13.79
C LEU A 140 -6.08 4.13 -12.98
N LEU A 141 -5.21 5.01 -13.49
CA LEU A 141 -4.85 6.27 -12.83
C LEU A 141 -6.05 7.20 -12.63
N VAL A 142 -6.92 7.33 -13.61
CA VAL A 142 -8.14 8.14 -13.48
C VAL A 142 -9.08 7.50 -12.44
N GLY A 143 -9.26 6.18 -12.49
CA GLY A 143 -10.11 5.46 -11.54
C GLY A 143 -9.65 5.62 -10.09
N ILE A 144 -8.35 5.46 -9.81
CA ILE A 144 -7.82 5.61 -8.46
C ILE A 144 -7.87 7.06 -7.98
N ALA A 145 -7.66 8.05 -8.87
CA ALA A 145 -7.79 9.46 -8.54
C ALA A 145 -9.25 9.81 -8.16
N ILE A 146 -10.23 9.34 -8.92
CA ILE A 146 -11.65 9.51 -8.60
C ILE A 146 -11.98 8.86 -7.26
N LYS A 147 -11.54 7.61 -7.05
CA LYS A 147 -11.79 6.85 -5.81
C LYS A 147 -11.22 7.58 -4.59
N VAL A 148 -9.94 7.98 -4.63
CA VAL A 148 -9.28 8.67 -3.52
C VAL A 148 -9.91 10.04 -3.29
N GLY A 149 -10.21 10.80 -4.35
CA GLY A 149 -10.91 12.09 -4.24
C GLY A 149 -12.30 11.96 -3.61
N TYR A 150 -13.04 10.91 -3.98
CA TYR A 150 -14.34 10.60 -3.38
C TYR A 150 -14.22 10.28 -1.88
N GLU A 151 -13.24 9.47 -1.47
CA GLU A 151 -13.00 9.13 -0.06
C GLU A 151 -12.55 10.35 0.76
N GLN A 152 -11.76 11.25 0.17
CA GLN A 152 -11.35 12.48 0.83
C GLN A 152 -12.53 13.44 1.07
N TYR A 153 -13.51 13.45 0.16
CA TYR A 153 -14.70 14.31 0.31
C TYR A 153 -15.80 13.68 1.19
N ASN A 154 -16.08 12.37 1.04
CA ASN A 154 -17.22 11.71 1.70
C ASN A 154 -16.83 10.84 2.90
N GLY A 155 -15.53 10.63 3.13
CA GLY A 155 -15.04 9.62 4.06
C GLY A 155 -15.12 8.20 3.51
N SER A 156 -14.84 7.23 4.37
CA SER A 156 -14.83 5.80 4.03
C SER A 156 -16.21 5.16 4.11
N SER A 157 -16.37 4.01 3.46
CA SER A 157 -17.57 3.17 3.62
C SER A 157 -17.77 2.75 5.09
N ALA A 158 -18.94 3.07 5.65
CA ALA A 158 -19.33 2.65 7.00
C ALA A 158 -19.38 1.12 7.13
N GLN A 159 -19.83 0.43 6.08
CA GLN A 159 -19.89 -1.04 6.04
C GLN A 159 -18.49 -1.66 6.09
N VAL A 160 -17.52 -1.05 5.40
CA VAL A 160 -16.13 -1.51 5.47
C VAL A 160 -15.55 -1.24 6.85
N ALA A 161 -15.80 -0.07 7.42
CA ALA A 161 -15.31 0.28 8.75
C ALA A 161 -15.85 -0.66 9.84
N GLU A 162 -17.14 -1.02 9.77
CA GLU A 162 -17.75 -2.03 10.63
C GLU A 162 -17.13 -3.42 10.42
N LEU A 163 -16.95 -3.83 9.16
CA LEU A 163 -16.39 -5.15 8.82
C LEU A 163 -14.95 -5.32 9.32
N ILE A 164 -14.13 -4.27 9.26
CA ILE A 164 -12.73 -4.31 9.70
C ILE A 164 -12.52 -3.91 11.17
N ASP A 165 -13.62 -3.60 11.88
CA ASP A 165 -13.61 -3.11 13.26
C ASP A 165 -12.66 -1.91 13.48
N ALA A 166 -12.60 -1.02 12.49
CA ALA A 166 -11.74 0.15 12.52
C ALA A 166 -12.19 1.22 11.51
N LYS A 167 -11.97 2.49 11.87
CA LYS A 167 -12.13 3.58 10.91
C LYS A 167 -11.04 3.45 9.83
N VAL A 168 -11.46 3.43 8.57
CA VAL A 168 -10.52 3.43 7.45
C VAL A 168 -9.77 4.77 7.41
N ALA A 169 -8.45 4.71 7.43
CA ALA A 169 -7.59 5.89 7.28
C ALA A 169 -7.54 6.31 5.80
N VAL A 170 -8.54 7.07 5.35
CA VAL A 170 -8.63 7.56 3.95
C VAL A 170 -7.39 8.37 3.54
N ASP A 171 -6.75 9.05 4.48
CA ASP A 171 -5.51 9.80 4.26
C ASP A 171 -4.35 8.87 3.91
N ALA A 172 -4.32 7.66 4.47
CA ALA A 172 -3.30 6.65 4.15
C ALA A 172 -3.39 6.25 2.67
N HIS A 173 -4.60 6.13 2.12
CA HIS A 173 -4.81 5.85 0.69
C HIS A 173 -4.27 6.99 -0.18
N MET A 174 -4.53 8.24 0.20
CA MET A 174 -4.05 9.42 -0.51
C MET A 174 -2.51 9.51 -0.49
N PHE A 175 -1.90 9.43 0.69
CA PHE A 175 -0.45 9.54 0.82
C PHE A 175 0.28 8.37 0.19
N GLY A 176 -0.28 7.17 0.28
CA GLY A 176 0.21 6.02 -0.47
C GLY A 176 0.19 6.26 -1.98
N ALA A 177 -0.96 6.66 -2.54
CA ALA A 177 -1.12 6.97 -3.96
C ALA A 177 -0.12 8.03 -4.45
N VAL A 178 0.00 9.15 -3.73
CA VAL A 178 0.97 10.22 -4.03
C VAL A 178 2.40 9.70 -3.94
N GLY A 179 2.71 8.90 -2.92
CA GLY A 179 4.01 8.25 -2.75
C GLY A 179 4.39 7.40 -3.96
N GLY A 180 3.46 6.55 -4.43
CA GLY A 180 3.65 5.73 -5.63
C GLY A 180 3.99 6.54 -6.88
N LEU A 181 3.28 7.66 -7.09
CA LEU A 181 3.54 8.58 -8.19
C LEU A 181 4.94 9.21 -8.08
N ILE A 182 5.30 9.72 -6.89
CA ILE A 182 6.61 10.33 -6.65
C ILE A 182 7.73 9.32 -6.91
N ILE A 183 7.61 8.09 -6.39
CA ILE A 183 8.59 7.02 -6.61
C ILE A 183 8.78 6.77 -8.11
N PHE A 184 7.69 6.66 -8.87
CA PHE A 184 7.76 6.46 -10.31
C PHE A 184 8.50 7.63 -11.01
N LEU A 185 8.14 8.88 -10.70
CA LEU A 185 8.77 10.07 -11.27
C LEU A 185 10.28 10.12 -10.96
N LEU A 186 10.67 9.79 -9.74
CA LEU A 186 12.08 9.71 -9.34
C LEU A 186 12.83 8.61 -10.11
N MET A 187 12.22 7.43 -10.27
CA MET A 187 12.82 6.33 -11.03
C MET A 187 13.09 6.69 -12.49
N ILE A 188 12.15 7.36 -13.16
CA ILE A 188 12.34 7.75 -14.57
C ILE A 188 13.28 8.95 -14.74
N SER A 189 13.36 9.84 -13.74
CA SER A 189 14.24 11.01 -13.79
C SER A 189 15.73 10.64 -13.67
N THR A 190 16.03 9.58 -12.92
CA THR A 190 17.39 9.08 -12.72
C THR A 190 17.84 8.17 -13.87
N ALA A 191 16.93 7.39 -14.45
CA ALA A 191 17.21 6.53 -15.60
C ALA A 191 17.59 7.30 -16.88
N LYS A 192 17.16 8.57 -17.03
CA LYS A 192 17.54 9.43 -18.17
C LYS A 192 18.93 10.06 -18.03
N ARG A 193 19.59 9.91 -16.87
CA ARG A 193 20.89 10.54 -16.57
C ARG A 193 22.09 9.57 -16.66
N THR A 194 21.84 8.31 -17.00
CA THR A 194 22.86 7.27 -17.26
C THR A 194 22.83 6.89 -18.73
#